data_AF-A0A936EF24-F1
#
_entry.id   AF-A0A936EF24-F1
#
_cell.length_a   1.000
_cell.length_b   1.000
_cell.length_c   1.000
_cell.angle_alpha   90.00
_cell.angle_beta   90.00
_cell.angle_gamma   90.00
#
_symmetry.space_group_name_H-M   'P 1'
#
loop_
_entity.id
_entity.type
_entity.pdbx_description
1 polymer ?
#
loop_
_entity_poly.entity_id
_entity_poly.type
_entity_poly.pdbx_seq_one_letter_code
_entity_poly.pdbx_strand_id
1 'polypeptide(L)' 'MRAAVAALPHELREIVVLAEYEERSQAEIGLILGCSTKAVEMRLHRARERVRRVLGPALAR' A
#
# COMPACT_ATOMS: atom_id res chain seq x y z
N MET A 1 11.65 5.32 3.24
CA MET A 1 10.56 4.84 2.37
C MET A 1 10.73 3.39 1.92
N ARG A 2 11.70 3.07 1.04
CA ARG A 2 11.86 1.72 0.45
C ARG A 2 11.96 0.57 1.48
N ALA A 3 12.79 0.74 2.52
CA ALA A 3 12.91 -0.27 3.58
C ALA A 3 11.60 -0.50 4.37
N ALA A 4 10.81 0.56 4.58
CA ALA A 4 9.52 0.45 5.27
C ALA A 4 8.47 -0.28 4.41
N VAL A 5 8.47 -0.04 3.09
CA VAL A 5 7.63 -0.78 2.14
C VAL A 5 8.06 -2.25 2.07
N ALA A 6 9.37 -2.53 2.06
CA ALA A 6 9.90 -3.90 2.10
C ALA A 6 9.52 -4.65 3.40
N ALA A 7 9.32 -3.95 4.52
CA ALA A 7 8.89 -4.54 5.78
C ALA A 7 7.37 -4.79 5.86
N LEU A 8 6.58 -4.40 4.85
CA LEU A 8 5.15 -4.70 4.80
C LEU A 8 4.90 -6.20 4.58
N PRO A 9 3.82 -6.77 5.15
CA PRO A 9 3.27 -8.04 4.71
C PRO A 9 3.05 -8.06 3.20
N HIS A 10 3.19 -9.23 2.57
CA HIS A 10 3.13 -9.39 1.11
C HIS A 10 1.90 -8.70 0.49
N GLU A 11 0.71 -8.98 1.01
CA GLU A 11 -0.56 -8.42 0.51
C GLU A 11 -0.63 -6.89 0.56
N LEU A 12 0.02 -6.26 1.55
CA LEU A 12 0.06 -4.80 1.66
C LEU A 12 1.14 -4.21 0.76
N ARG A 13 2.26 -4.92 0.59
CA ARG A 13 3.36 -4.50 -0.28
C ARG A 13 2.93 -4.50 -1.74
N GLU A 14 2.24 -5.54 -2.19
CA GLU A 14 1.72 -5.67 -3.57
C GLU A 14 0.86 -4.46 -3.95
N ILE A 15 -0.05 -4.07 -3.05
CA ILE A 15 -0.93 -2.92 -3.28
C ILE A 15 -0.16 -1.60 -3.36
N VAL A 16 0.86 -1.43 -2.52
CA VAL A 16 1.72 -0.23 -2.58
C VAL A 16 2.54 -0.20 -3.86
N VAL A 17 3.03 -1.35 -4.34
CA VAL A 17 3.75 -1.44 -5.62
C VAL A 17 2.84 -1.01 -6.76
N LEU A 18 1.66 -1.62 -6.88
CA LEU A 18 0.72 -1.30 -7.95
C LEU A 18 0.27 0.17 -7.91
N ALA A 19 -0.02 0.71 -6.72
CA ALA A 19 -0.52 2.08 -6.59
C ALA A 19 0.55 3.16 -6.76
N GLU A 20 1.71 2.99 -6.14
CA GLU A 20 2.70 4.07 -5.99
C GLU A 20 3.89 3.93 -6.97
N TYR A 21 4.14 2.72 -7.49
CA TYR A 21 5.24 2.48 -8.45
C TYR A 21 4.74 2.21 -9.86
N GLU A 22 3.59 1.57 -10.01
CA GLU A 22 2.94 1.32 -11.32
C GLU A 22 1.78 2.28 -11.61
N GLU A 23 1.50 3.22 -10.70
CA GLU A 23 0.50 4.29 -10.84
C GLU A 23 -0.91 3.78 -11.23
N ARG A 24 -1.26 2.56 -10.82
CA ARG A 24 -2.57 1.96 -11.11
C ARG A 24 -3.66 2.59 -10.27
N SER A 25 -4.84 2.74 -10.86
CA SER A 25 -6.04 3.13 -10.12
C SER A 25 -6.48 2.02 -9.16
N GLN A 26 -7.17 2.38 -8.07
CA GLN A 26 -7.67 1.39 -7.10
C GLN A 26 -8.64 0.38 -7.73
N ALA A 27 -9.35 0.77 -8.79
CA ALA A 27 -10.23 -0.11 -9.55
C ALA A 27 -9.43 -1.16 -10.33
N GLU A 28 -8.38 -0.74 -11.06
CA GLU A 28 -7.47 -1.67 -11.76
C GLU A 28 -6.78 -2.62 -10.78
N ILE A 29 -6.33 -2.12 -9.63
CA ILE A 29 -5.72 -2.94 -8.58
C ILE A 29 -6.71 -4.00 -8.07
N GLY A 30 -7.97 -3.62 -7.89
CA GLY A 30 -9.03 -4.55 -7.51
C GLY A 30 -9.19 -5.68 -8.52
N LEU A 31 -9.19 -5.35 -9.81
CA LEU A 31 -9.23 -6.34 -10.89
C LEU A 31 -8.00 -7.24 -10.92
N ILE A 32 -6.79 -6.66 -10.79
CA ILE A 32 -5.51 -7.40 -10.79
C ILE A 32 -5.44 -8.39 -9.62
N LEU A 33 -5.85 -7.97 -8.43
CA LEU A 33 -5.75 -8.76 -7.20
C LEU A 33 -7.00 -9.58 -6.90
N GLY A 34 -8.01 -9.58 -7.78
CA GLY A 34 -9.26 -10.31 -7.57
C GLY A 34 -10.03 -9.88 -6.31
N CYS A 35 -10.05 -8.59 -6.00
CA CYS A 35 -10.73 -8.05 -4.82
C CYS A 35 -11.52 -6.77 -5.12
N SER A 36 -12.41 -6.38 -4.21
CA SER A 36 -13.17 -5.14 -4.38
C SER A 36 -12.27 -3.90 -4.24
N THR A 37 -12.62 -2.82 -4.93
CA THR A 37 -11.99 -1.50 -4.74
C THR A 37 -11.96 -1.09 -3.27
N LYS A 38 -13.03 -1.42 -2.52
CA LYS A 38 -13.09 -1.14 -1.08
C LYS A 38 -12.02 -1.90 -0.28
N ALA A 39 -11.74 -3.13 -0.66
CA ALA A 39 -10.67 -3.91 -0.04
C ALA A 39 -9.29 -3.32 -0.37
N VAL A 40 -9.10 -2.76 -1.57
CA VAL A 40 -7.88 -2.02 -1.94
C VAL A 40 -7.71 -0.76 -1.06
N GLU A 41 -8.74 0.07 -0.91
CA GLU A 41 -8.71 1.25 -0.03
C GLU A 41 -8.28 0.91 1.40
N MET A 42 -8.89 -0.12 1.98
CA MET A 42 -8.60 -0.56 3.34
C MET A 42 -7.16 -1.02 3.49
N ARG A 43 -6.64 -1.75 2.51
CA ARG A 43 -5.25 -2.24 2.53
C ARG A 43 -4.26 -1.10 2.31
N LEU A 44 -4.53 -0.12 1.43
CA LEU A 44 -3.73 1.09 1.29
C LEU A 44 -3.66 1.88 2.60
N HIS A 45 -4.80 2.04 3.28
CA HIS A 45 -4.84 2.70 4.58
C HIS A 45 -3.93 1.99 5.60
N ARG A 46 -4.07 0.66 5.74
CA ARG A 46 -3.23 -0.16 6.65
C ARG A 46 -1.75 -0.12 6.28
N ALA A 47 -1.43 -0.16 4.98
CA ALA A 47 -0.06 -0.06 4.49
C ALA A 47 0.57 1.27 4.92
N ARG A 48 -0.15 2.39 4.71
CA ARG A 48 0.29 3.73 5.11
C ARG A 48 0.47 3.85 6.62
N GLU A 49 -0.45 3.31 7.43
CA GLU A 49 -0.27 3.27 8.89
C GLU A 49 0.99 2.52 9.30
N ARG A 50 1.26 1.38 8.68
CA ARG A 50 2.44 0.57 9.02
C ARG A 50 3.74 1.23 8.58
N VAL A 51 3.77 1.85 7.39
CA VAL A 51 4.91 2.66 6.94
C VAL A 51 5.16 3.81 7.89
N ARG A 52 4.12 4.52 8.34
CA ARG A 52 4.25 5.59 9.35
C ARG A 52 4.84 5.11 10.66
N ARG A 53 4.44 3.92 11.15
CA ARG A 53 5.03 3.33 12.36
C ARG A 53 6.52 2.99 12.20
N VAL A 54 6.94 2.56 11.02
CA VAL A 54 8.34 2.20 10.75
C VAL A 54 9.21 3.44 10.56
N LEU A 55 8.72 4.47 9.86
CA LEU A 55 9.49 5.69 9.57
C LEU A 55 9.40 6.75 10.69
N GLY A 56 8.44 6.59 11.61
CA GLY A 56 8.15 7.58 12.64
C GLY A 56 7.46 8.84 12.11
N PRO A 57 6.96 9.71 13.01
CA PRO A 57 6.19 10.92 12.65
C PRO A 57 6.96 11.92 11.79
N ALA A 58 8.29 11.95 11.88
CA ALA A 58 9.15 12.94 11.24
C ALA A 58 9.24 12.80 9.71
N LEU A 59 8.85 11.66 9.15
CA LEU A 59 9.02 11.31 7.73
C LEU A 59 7.70 11.04 7.00
N ALA A 60 6.55 11.33 7.61
CA ALA A 60 5.22 11.02 7.10
C ALA A 60 4.52 12.20 6.38
N ARG A 61 5.27 13.11 5.76
CA ARG A 61 4.70 14.20 4.96
C ARG A 61 4.23 13.71 3.60
#